data_AF-A0A8J8EDU0-F1
#
_entry.id   AF-A0A8J8EDU0-F1
#
_cell.length_a   1.000
_cell.length_b   1.000
_cell.length_c   1.000
_cell.angle_alpha   90.00
_cell.angle_beta   90.00
_cell.angle_gamma   90.00
#
_symmetry.space_group_name_H-M   'P 1'
#
loop_
_entity.id
_entity.type
_entity.pdbx_description
1 polymer ?
#
loop_
_entity_poly.entity_id
_entity_poly.type
_entity_poly.pdbx_seq_one_letter_code
_entity_poly.pdbx_strand_id
1 'polypeptide(L)'
;MKRRSKDQKWTVRVIKTSPILFIFILFSSPVSAFTPPSWFKNGTYVTYVVYSDSDAFNGVDVLTSLLSERNLREIVGKLNESDKECIDVREYFDRPEGLVSLLVSGKMLLTFNLTNVTNSSAVVKVTLELHNTTIPWCNIGNVTLEKELFLNLTDGYYYLNGTKLGRPSFFILPYSLPEKDELFVTTDLLRKHSFTCNDIKIANVSFKGEEVIQTFSDKVIHTFVKKFYPPHIYVRYSQFYLSSTKHRISLTGISFATYDLDTGVATSLEPITSPELLALGIVTVREYNYYSAKMNKKLDFSKEYWPYGFVLYKTNIQFPKEQTGKAPDTVLKYYLLLGLVILTASLLRRWKR
;
A
#
# COMPACT_ATOMS: atom_id res chain seq x y z
N MET A 1 28.34 -68.76 51.06
CA MET A 1 28.14 -68.40 49.64
C MET A 1 28.14 -66.87 49.52
N LYS A 2 29.23 -66.27 49.01
CA LYS A 2 29.40 -64.80 48.89
C LYS A 2 28.75 -64.30 47.60
N ARG A 3 27.78 -63.37 47.67
CA ARG A 3 27.33 -62.55 46.53
C ARG A 3 27.86 -61.12 46.69
N ARG A 4 28.82 -60.74 45.86
CA ARG A 4 29.25 -59.34 45.65
C ARG A 4 28.33 -58.73 44.59
N SER A 5 27.52 -57.74 44.99
CA SER A 5 26.88 -56.80 44.06
C SER A 5 27.89 -55.68 43.77
N LYS A 6 28.18 -55.41 42.50
CA LYS A 6 29.07 -54.34 42.04
C LYS A 6 28.23 -53.08 41.82
N ASP A 7 28.61 -52.00 42.50
CA ASP A 7 28.10 -50.65 42.26
C ASP A 7 28.47 -50.17 40.86
N GLN A 8 27.45 -49.85 40.05
CA GLN A 8 27.60 -49.30 38.71
C GLN A 8 27.38 -47.78 38.79
N LYS A 9 28.48 -47.02 38.82
CA LYS A 9 28.47 -45.54 38.79
C LYS A 9 28.10 -45.04 37.40
N TRP A 10 26.93 -44.44 37.27
CA TRP A 10 26.52 -43.68 36.09
C TRP A 10 27.29 -42.35 36.04
N THR A 11 28.13 -42.18 35.03
CA THR A 11 28.79 -40.90 34.73
C THR A 11 27.89 -40.10 33.79
N VAL A 12 27.20 -39.10 34.33
CA VAL A 12 26.44 -38.12 33.54
C VAL A 12 27.44 -37.22 32.81
N ARG A 13 27.64 -37.44 31.51
CA ARG A 13 28.37 -36.50 30.65
C ARG A 13 27.49 -35.28 30.42
N VAL A 14 27.80 -34.19 31.11
CA VAL A 14 27.26 -32.87 30.79
C VAL A 14 27.83 -32.45 29.44
N ILE A 15 27.03 -32.52 28.39
CA ILE A 15 27.38 -31.98 27.08
C ILE A 15 27.43 -30.46 27.25
N LYS A 16 28.65 -29.90 27.26
CA LYS A 16 28.86 -28.45 27.21
C LYS A 16 28.43 -27.96 25.82
N THR A 17 27.16 -27.63 25.66
CA THR A 17 26.67 -26.93 24.48
C THR A 17 27.37 -25.56 24.43
N SER A 18 28.17 -25.34 23.38
CA SER A 18 28.93 -24.09 23.24
C SER A 18 27.94 -22.93 23.02
N PRO A 19 28.03 -21.83 23.80
CA PRO A 19 27.17 -20.65 23.64
C PRO A 19 27.28 -20.03 22.23
N ILE A 20 28.35 -20.35 21.50
CA ILE A 20 28.59 -19.93 20.11
C ILE A 20 27.55 -20.51 19.15
N LEU A 21 27.05 -21.73 19.38
CA LEU A 21 26.02 -22.34 18.53
C LEU A 21 24.67 -21.62 18.67
N PHE A 22 24.34 -21.18 19.90
CA PHE A 22 23.13 -20.40 20.17
C PHE A 22 23.20 -19.01 19.54
N ILE A 23 24.38 -18.38 19.57
CA ILE A 23 24.64 -17.11 18.89
C ILE A 23 24.51 -17.28 17.37
N PHE A 24 25.06 -18.35 16.78
CA PHE A 24 24.94 -18.61 15.34
C PHE A 24 23.49 -18.84 14.88
N ILE A 25 22.64 -19.45 15.70
CA ILE A 25 21.19 -19.62 15.40
C ILE A 25 20.43 -18.28 15.56
N LEU A 26 20.88 -17.40 16.45
CA LEU A 26 20.32 -16.05 16.59
C LEU A 26 20.75 -15.11 15.45
N PHE A 27 21.91 -15.36 14.83
CA PHE A 27 22.46 -14.56 13.72
C PHE A 27 22.30 -15.21 12.34
N SER A 28 21.77 -16.43 12.24
CA SER A 28 21.35 -16.96 10.95
C SER A 28 20.15 -16.14 10.47
N SER A 29 20.42 -15.18 9.59
CA SER A 29 19.40 -14.40 8.92
C SER A 29 18.35 -15.37 8.38
N PRO A 30 17.09 -15.34 8.85
CA PRO A 30 16.06 -16.08 8.15
C PRO A 30 16.11 -15.58 6.71
N VAL A 31 16.24 -16.49 5.75
CA VAL A 31 15.98 -16.18 4.35
C VAL A 31 14.56 -15.64 4.36
N SER A 32 14.44 -14.31 4.31
CA SER A 32 13.24 -13.60 4.74
C SER A 32 12.20 -13.77 3.64
N ALA A 33 11.48 -14.88 3.69
CA ALA A 33 10.23 -15.02 2.99
C ALA A 33 9.38 -13.80 3.37
N PHE A 34 8.84 -13.10 2.37
CA PHE A 34 7.86 -12.05 2.59
C PHE A 34 6.75 -12.67 3.44
N THR A 35 6.78 -12.33 4.73
CA THR A 35 5.79 -12.80 5.69
C THR A 35 4.74 -11.73 5.68
N PRO A 36 3.50 -12.00 5.26
CA PRO A 36 2.46 -10.99 5.26
C PRO A 36 2.13 -10.54 6.69
N PRO A 37 1.62 -9.31 6.90
CA PRO A 37 1.14 -8.88 8.21
C PRO A 37 0.04 -9.80 8.74
N SER A 38 -0.15 -9.87 10.05
CA SER A 38 -1.14 -10.78 10.68
C SER A 38 -2.60 -10.53 10.25
N TRP A 39 -2.90 -9.32 9.77
CA TRP A 39 -4.21 -8.97 9.23
C TRP A 39 -4.42 -9.41 7.77
N PHE A 40 -3.37 -9.84 7.07
CA PHE A 40 -3.39 -10.21 5.66
C PHE A 40 -3.98 -11.62 5.48
N LYS A 41 -5.31 -11.71 5.39
CA LYS A 41 -6.08 -12.95 5.32
C LYS A 41 -7.32 -12.78 4.45
N ASN A 42 -7.96 -13.90 4.10
CA ASN A 42 -9.19 -13.91 3.32
C ASN A 42 -10.29 -13.03 3.95
N GLY A 43 -10.92 -12.20 3.12
CA GLY A 43 -11.99 -11.29 3.51
C GLY A 43 -11.50 -9.99 4.16
N THR A 44 -10.19 -9.77 4.28
CA THR A 44 -9.66 -8.47 4.70
C THR A 44 -9.84 -7.46 3.58
N TYR A 45 -10.31 -6.26 3.91
CA TYR A 45 -10.47 -5.18 2.94
C TYR A 45 -10.02 -3.83 3.48
N VAL A 46 -9.64 -2.95 2.57
CA VAL A 46 -9.32 -1.54 2.84
C VAL A 46 -9.92 -0.68 1.74
N THR A 47 -10.64 0.37 2.12
CA THR A 47 -11.27 1.33 1.22
C THR A 47 -10.73 2.72 1.51
N TYR A 48 -10.39 3.45 0.45
CA TYR A 48 -9.96 4.84 0.48
C TYR A 48 -10.95 5.73 -0.25
N VAL A 49 -11.03 7.00 0.13
CA VAL A 49 -11.97 7.97 -0.45
C VAL A 49 -11.29 9.27 -0.86
N VAL A 50 -11.77 9.83 -1.97
CA VAL A 50 -11.55 11.24 -2.36
C VAL A 50 -12.91 11.89 -2.53
N TYR A 51 -13.12 13.07 -1.95
CA TYR A 51 -14.32 13.88 -2.15
C TYR A 51 -14.01 15.06 -3.09
N SER A 52 -14.78 15.18 -4.17
CA SER A 52 -14.84 16.40 -4.98
C SER A 52 -15.68 17.49 -4.29
N ASP A 53 -15.53 18.73 -4.74
CA ASP A 53 -16.47 19.83 -4.44
C ASP A 53 -17.47 20.01 -5.59
N SER A 54 -18.56 20.74 -5.39
CA SER A 54 -19.58 20.94 -6.44
C SER A 54 -19.04 21.56 -7.74
N ASP A 55 -18.02 22.41 -7.61
CA ASP A 55 -17.47 23.22 -8.70
C ASP A 55 -16.13 22.67 -9.21
N ALA A 56 -15.73 21.48 -8.74
CA ALA A 56 -14.46 20.88 -9.06
C ALA A 56 -14.58 19.41 -9.42
N PHE A 57 -13.68 18.95 -10.30
CA PHE A 57 -13.67 17.57 -10.77
C PHE A 57 -12.33 16.92 -10.46
N ASN A 58 -12.41 15.68 -10.00
CA ASN A 58 -11.29 14.75 -10.07
C ASN A 58 -11.25 14.15 -11.48
N GLY A 59 -10.05 13.83 -11.98
CA GLY A 59 -9.85 13.27 -13.31
C GLY A 59 -9.35 11.84 -13.24
N VAL A 60 -9.90 10.96 -14.09
CA VAL A 60 -9.40 9.60 -14.29
C VAL A 60 -9.24 9.38 -15.78
N ASP A 61 -8.00 9.25 -16.27
CA ASP A 61 -7.73 9.02 -17.68
C ASP A 61 -7.65 7.51 -17.95
N VAL A 62 -8.58 7.02 -18.76
CA VAL A 62 -8.78 5.59 -19.05
C VAL A 62 -8.34 5.28 -20.47
N LEU A 63 -7.50 4.27 -20.63
CA LEU A 63 -7.09 3.76 -21.94
C LEU A 63 -7.95 2.55 -22.30
N THR A 64 -8.76 2.67 -23.34
CA THR A 64 -9.79 1.68 -23.68
C THR A 64 -9.21 0.30 -24.00
N SER A 65 -8.03 0.21 -24.61
CA SER A 65 -7.32 -1.07 -24.85
C SER A 65 -6.94 -1.83 -23.58
N LEU A 66 -6.77 -1.14 -22.45
CA LEU A 66 -6.37 -1.76 -21.19
C LEU A 66 -7.57 -2.12 -20.31
N LEU A 67 -8.78 -1.67 -20.66
CA LEU A 67 -9.98 -2.07 -19.96
C LEU A 67 -10.22 -3.57 -20.12
N SER A 68 -10.61 -4.23 -19.02
CA SER A 68 -11.21 -5.55 -19.14
C SER A 68 -12.53 -5.46 -19.89
N GLU A 69 -12.95 -6.53 -20.57
CA GLU A 69 -14.27 -6.56 -21.24
C GLU A 69 -15.40 -6.18 -20.29
N ARG A 70 -15.31 -6.59 -19.01
CA ARG A 70 -16.31 -6.25 -18.00
C ARG A 70 -16.36 -4.74 -17.73
N ASN A 71 -15.20 -4.11 -17.56
CA ASN A 71 -15.11 -2.67 -17.30
C ASN A 71 -15.54 -1.86 -18.54
N LEU A 72 -15.19 -2.32 -19.74
CA LEU A 72 -15.66 -1.73 -20.98
C LEU A 72 -17.19 -1.81 -21.08
N ARG A 73 -17.78 -2.99 -20.81
CA ARG A 73 -19.23 -3.18 -20.80
C ARG A 73 -19.93 -2.30 -19.76
N GLU A 74 -19.33 -2.08 -18.59
CA GLU A 74 -19.88 -1.16 -17.59
C GLU A 74 -20.00 0.27 -18.15
N ILE A 75 -18.90 0.81 -18.69
CA ILE A 75 -18.89 2.18 -19.20
C ILE A 75 -19.81 2.33 -20.41
N VAL A 76 -19.75 1.38 -21.37
CA VAL A 76 -20.61 1.39 -22.56
C VAL A 76 -22.08 1.22 -22.18
N GLY A 77 -22.39 0.38 -21.18
CA GLY A 77 -23.73 0.23 -20.62
C GLY A 77 -24.26 1.57 -20.11
N LYS A 78 -23.45 2.31 -19.34
CA LYS A 78 -23.82 3.65 -18.84
C LYS A 78 -24.00 4.66 -19.98
N LEU A 79 -23.15 4.64 -21.00
CA LEU A 79 -23.32 5.46 -22.20
C LEU A 79 -24.60 5.16 -22.98
N ASN A 80 -25.09 3.92 -22.92
CA ASN A 80 -26.35 3.51 -23.56
C ASN A 80 -27.58 3.98 -22.78
N GLU A 81 -27.47 4.04 -21.45
CA GLU A 81 -28.51 4.57 -20.55
C GLU A 81 -28.56 6.10 -20.54
N SER A 82 -27.50 6.77 -20.98
CA SER A 82 -27.37 8.24 -20.96
C SER A 82 -28.07 8.91 -22.14
N ASP A 83 -28.28 10.23 -22.03
CA ASP A 83 -28.97 11.05 -23.03
C ASP A 83 -28.33 11.00 -24.42
N LYS A 84 -29.09 11.43 -25.44
CA LYS A 84 -28.64 11.48 -26.86
C LYS A 84 -27.34 12.28 -27.07
N GLU A 85 -26.98 13.16 -26.13
CA GLU A 85 -25.74 13.94 -26.16
C GLU A 85 -24.47 13.07 -26.04
N CYS A 86 -24.60 11.80 -25.64
CA CYS A 86 -23.49 10.86 -25.49
C CYS A 86 -23.12 10.08 -26.77
N ILE A 87 -23.77 10.33 -27.92
CA ILE A 87 -23.56 9.55 -29.16
C ILE A 87 -22.11 9.64 -29.65
N ASP A 88 -21.54 10.85 -29.69
CA ASP A 88 -20.17 11.07 -30.20
C ASP A 88 -19.11 10.43 -29.29
N VAL A 89 -19.42 10.27 -28.00
CA VAL A 89 -18.53 9.63 -27.01
C VAL A 89 -18.42 8.12 -27.25
N ARG A 90 -19.49 7.48 -27.76
CA ARG A 90 -19.47 6.03 -28.03
C ARG A 90 -18.39 5.65 -29.03
N GLU A 91 -18.21 6.49 -30.07
CA GLU A 91 -17.19 6.27 -31.09
C GLU A 91 -15.76 6.22 -30.52
N TYR A 92 -15.50 6.90 -29.39
CA TYR A 92 -14.20 6.84 -28.72
C TYR A 92 -13.94 5.50 -28.00
N PHE A 93 -14.99 4.85 -27.50
CA PHE A 93 -14.88 3.53 -26.88
C PHE A 93 -14.85 2.39 -27.90
N ASP A 94 -15.40 2.62 -29.09
CA ASP A 94 -15.30 1.69 -30.23
C ASP A 94 -13.89 1.70 -30.85
N ARG A 95 -13.09 2.74 -30.58
CA ARG A 95 -11.69 2.79 -31.00
C ARG A 95 -10.82 1.98 -30.04
N PRO A 96 -10.04 1.01 -30.54
CA PRO A 96 -9.23 0.13 -29.70
C PRO A 96 -8.12 0.85 -28.92
N GLU A 97 -7.80 2.12 -29.24
CA GLU A 97 -6.77 2.90 -28.54
C GLU A 97 -7.29 4.30 -28.15
N GLY A 98 -8.53 4.38 -27.68
CA GLY A 98 -9.09 5.61 -27.13
C GLY A 98 -8.50 5.93 -25.76
N LEU A 99 -8.05 7.17 -25.56
CA LEU A 99 -7.79 7.71 -24.21
C LEU A 99 -8.96 8.62 -23.84
N VAL A 100 -9.70 8.26 -22.80
CA VAL A 100 -10.91 8.97 -22.37
C VAL A 100 -10.73 9.48 -20.95
N SER A 101 -10.96 10.77 -20.74
CA SER A 101 -10.94 11.38 -19.40
C SER A 101 -12.33 11.33 -18.78
N LEU A 102 -12.44 10.62 -17.67
CA LEU A 102 -13.62 10.62 -16.80
C LEU A 102 -13.46 11.74 -15.76
N LEU A 103 -14.42 12.65 -15.71
CA LEU A 103 -14.49 13.74 -14.73
C LEU A 103 -15.47 13.37 -13.63
N VAL A 104 -15.01 13.41 -12.38
CA VAL A 104 -15.76 12.92 -11.23
C VAL A 104 -16.06 14.08 -10.29
N SER A 105 -17.33 14.45 -10.17
CA SER A 105 -17.80 15.51 -9.26
C SER A 105 -18.37 14.97 -7.95
N GLY A 106 -18.57 13.66 -7.85
CA GLY A 106 -18.92 12.98 -6.60
C GLY A 106 -17.68 12.49 -5.84
N LYS A 107 -17.86 11.44 -5.05
CA LYS A 107 -16.75 10.75 -4.38
C LYS A 107 -16.14 9.67 -5.27
N MET A 108 -14.84 9.43 -5.11
CA MET A 108 -14.16 8.24 -5.63
C MET A 108 -13.88 7.29 -4.48
N LEU A 109 -14.21 6.01 -4.62
CA LEU A 109 -13.90 4.96 -3.64
C LEU A 109 -12.98 3.92 -4.25
N LEU A 110 -11.77 3.78 -3.70
CA LEU A 110 -10.81 2.76 -4.11
C LEU A 110 -10.74 1.68 -3.03
N THR A 111 -11.21 0.48 -3.36
CA THR A 111 -11.28 -0.66 -2.44
C THR A 111 -10.35 -1.78 -2.88
N PHE A 112 -9.60 -2.32 -1.92
CA PHE A 112 -8.78 -3.53 -2.07
C PHE A 112 -9.36 -4.60 -1.17
N ASN A 113 -9.69 -5.76 -1.73
CA ASN A 113 -10.22 -6.90 -0.98
C ASN A 113 -9.36 -8.14 -1.22
N LEU A 114 -8.92 -8.79 -0.14
CA LEU A 114 -8.07 -9.98 -0.18
C LEU A 114 -8.91 -11.24 -0.26
N THR A 115 -8.67 -12.03 -1.30
CA THR A 115 -9.27 -13.34 -1.52
C THR A 115 -8.19 -14.37 -1.84
N ASN A 116 -8.50 -15.64 -1.69
CA ASN A 116 -7.59 -16.77 -1.99
C ASN A 116 -6.16 -16.60 -1.41
N VAL A 117 -6.05 -16.11 -0.18
CA VAL A 117 -4.78 -15.96 0.54
C VAL A 117 -4.26 -17.34 0.94
N THR A 118 -3.04 -17.63 0.49
CA THR A 118 -2.26 -18.82 0.84
C THR A 118 -0.93 -18.38 1.47
N ASN A 119 -0.02 -19.34 1.73
CA ASN A 119 1.30 -19.02 2.25
C ASN A 119 2.24 -18.36 1.22
N SER A 120 1.95 -18.49 -0.09
CA SER A 120 2.83 -18.01 -1.16
C SER A 120 2.17 -17.04 -2.13
N SER A 121 0.85 -16.88 -2.06
CA SER A 121 0.10 -16.01 -2.96
C SER A 121 -1.20 -15.49 -2.36
N ALA A 122 -1.73 -14.43 -2.97
CA ALA A 122 -3.06 -13.93 -2.71
C ALA A 122 -3.67 -13.33 -3.99
N VAL A 123 -5.00 -13.23 -4.01
CA VAL A 123 -5.72 -12.44 -5.01
C VAL A 123 -6.19 -11.15 -4.35
N VAL A 124 -5.91 -10.03 -5.00
CA VAL A 124 -6.40 -8.71 -4.58
C VAL A 124 -7.44 -8.27 -5.59
N LYS A 125 -8.71 -8.26 -5.16
CA LYS A 125 -9.79 -7.64 -5.92
C LYS A 125 -9.73 -6.13 -5.69
N VAL A 126 -9.40 -5.41 -6.74
CA VAL A 126 -9.38 -3.95 -6.81
C VAL A 126 -10.73 -3.49 -7.36
N THR A 127 -11.33 -2.49 -6.72
CA THR A 127 -12.60 -1.89 -7.14
C THR A 127 -12.50 -0.38 -7.02
N LEU A 128 -12.76 0.33 -8.12
CA LEU A 128 -12.84 1.78 -8.16
C LEU A 128 -14.27 2.19 -8.51
N GLU A 129 -14.96 2.83 -7.55
CA GLU A 129 -16.29 3.40 -7.75
C GLU A 129 -16.16 4.91 -7.96
N LEU A 130 -16.67 5.39 -9.09
CA LEU A 130 -16.68 6.80 -9.49
C LEU A 130 -18.12 7.30 -9.46
N HIS A 131 -18.44 8.16 -8.50
CA HIS A 131 -19.78 8.71 -8.34
C HIS A 131 -19.95 10.02 -9.09
N ASN A 132 -21.09 10.19 -9.78
CA ASN A 132 -21.40 11.37 -10.60
C ASN A 132 -20.29 11.69 -11.61
N THR A 133 -20.08 10.74 -12.51
CA THR A 133 -19.04 10.73 -13.52
C THR A 133 -19.56 11.30 -14.83
N THR A 134 -18.75 12.16 -15.44
CA THR A 134 -19.05 12.81 -16.71
C THR A 134 -17.84 12.64 -17.63
N ILE A 135 -18.08 12.22 -18.86
CA ILE A 135 -17.14 12.44 -19.97
C ILE A 135 -17.52 13.79 -20.55
N PRO A 136 -16.62 14.66 -21.03
CA PRO A 136 -16.98 16.00 -21.49
C PRO A 136 -18.29 16.02 -22.31
N TRP A 137 -19.29 16.75 -21.80
CA TRP A 137 -20.65 16.89 -22.36
C TRP A 137 -21.54 15.63 -22.33
N CYS A 138 -21.21 14.62 -21.53
CA CYS A 138 -21.97 13.38 -21.37
C CYS A 138 -21.89 12.85 -19.92
N ASN A 139 -22.99 12.98 -19.17
CA ASN A 139 -23.09 12.43 -17.83
C ASN A 139 -23.41 10.93 -17.89
N ILE A 140 -22.55 10.09 -17.32
CA ILE A 140 -22.69 8.63 -17.31
C ILE A 140 -23.02 8.08 -15.90
N GLY A 141 -23.35 8.96 -14.95
CA GLY A 141 -23.77 8.59 -13.61
C GLY A 141 -22.66 7.91 -12.80
N ASN A 142 -22.99 6.80 -12.13
CA ASN A 142 -22.01 6.06 -11.32
C ASN A 142 -21.36 4.96 -12.17
N VAL A 143 -20.04 4.86 -12.09
CA VAL A 143 -19.23 3.86 -12.82
C VAL A 143 -18.43 3.04 -11.82
N THR A 144 -18.43 1.71 -11.96
CA THR A 144 -17.65 0.82 -11.11
C THR A 144 -16.68 -0.03 -11.95
N LEU A 145 -15.39 0.17 -11.75
CA LEU A 145 -14.33 -0.60 -12.42
C LEU A 145 -13.78 -1.65 -11.46
N GLU A 146 -13.63 -2.89 -11.94
CA GLU A 146 -13.11 -4.00 -11.13
C GLU A 146 -11.97 -4.74 -11.83
N LYS A 147 -11.00 -5.21 -11.05
CA LYS A 147 -9.93 -6.11 -11.52
C LYS A 147 -9.44 -7.00 -10.39
N GLU A 148 -9.12 -8.24 -10.72
CA GLU A 148 -8.41 -9.14 -9.82
C GLU A 148 -6.93 -9.20 -10.21
N LEU A 149 -6.06 -9.03 -9.21
CA LEU A 149 -4.62 -9.07 -9.36
C LEU A 149 -4.04 -10.22 -8.53
N PHE A 150 -3.19 -11.02 -9.15
CA PHE A 150 -2.43 -12.04 -8.46
C PHE A 150 -1.21 -11.42 -7.80
N LEU A 151 -1.13 -11.52 -6.47
CA LEU A 151 0.01 -11.10 -5.67
C LEU A 151 0.84 -12.34 -5.31
N ASN A 152 2.11 -12.34 -5.69
CA ASN A 152 3.07 -13.31 -5.20
C ASN A 152 3.61 -12.84 -3.84
N LEU A 153 3.31 -13.59 -2.78
CA LEU A 153 3.74 -13.28 -1.42
C LEU A 153 5.18 -13.75 -1.15
N THR A 154 5.89 -14.29 -2.14
CA THR A 154 7.31 -14.66 -1.99
C THR A 154 8.20 -13.46 -2.30
N ASP A 155 7.85 -12.67 -3.31
CA ASP A 155 8.59 -11.47 -3.73
C ASP A 155 7.85 -10.16 -3.44
N GLY A 156 6.55 -10.20 -3.13
CA GLY A 156 5.73 -9.04 -2.81
C GLY A 156 5.26 -8.26 -4.05
N TYR A 157 5.21 -8.88 -5.22
CA TYR A 157 4.82 -8.24 -6.48
C TYR A 157 3.53 -8.81 -7.07
N TYR A 158 2.76 -7.92 -7.70
CA TYR A 158 1.69 -8.29 -8.63
C TYR A 158 2.24 -8.81 -9.94
N TYR A 159 1.52 -9.77 -10.50
CA TYR A 159 1.75 -10.28 -11.85
C TYR A 159 0.47 -10.20 -12.67
N LEU A 160 0.59 -9.72 -13.90
CA LEU A 160 -0.48 -9.73 -14.89
C LEU A 160 -0.01 -10.53 -16.10
N ASN A 161 -0.68 -11.65 -16.38
CA ASN A 161 -0.32 -12.58 -17.46
C ASN A 161 1.16 -13.01 -17.43
N GLY A 162 1.69 -13.29 -16.23
CA GLY A 162 3.10 -13.68 -16.02
C GLY A 162 4.12 -12.54 -16.06
N THR A 163 3.70 -11.32 -16.42
CA THR A 163 4.57 -10.13 -16.38
C THR A 163 4.46 -9.45 -15.01
N LYS A 164 5.61 -9.18 -14.38
CA LYS A 164 5.68 -8.42 -13.12
C LYS A 164 5.12 -7.01 -13.34
N LEU A 165 4.10 -6.63 -12.58
CA LEU A 165 3.42 -5.35 -12.72
C LEU A 165 3.93 -4.31 -11.71
N GLY A 166 4.15 -4.70 -10.46
CA GLY A 166 4.57 -3.77 -9.41
C GLY A 166 4.17 -4.21 -8.01
N ARG A 167 4.38 -3.36 -7.01
CA ARG A 167 4.09 -3.62 -5.59
C ARG A 167 2.72 -3.06 -5.18
N PRO A 168 2.02 -3.69 -4.22
CA PRO A 168 0.81 -3.12 -3.64
C PRO A 168 1.00 -1.68 -3.15
N SER A 169 0.08 -0.79 -3.52
CA SER A 169 0.08 0.60 -3.05
C SER A 169 -0.51 0.73 -1.65
N PHE A 170 -1.51 -0.09 -1.32
CA PHE A 170 -2.31 0.04 -0.09
C PHE A 170 -1.65 -0.50 1.19
N PHE A 171 -0.51 -1.19 1.08
CA PHE A 171 0.25 -1.62 2.25
C PHE A 171 1.73 -1.85 1.94
N ILE A 172 2.54 -1.84 3.00
CA ILE A 172 3.94 -2.25 3.01
C ILE A 172 4.20 -3.20 4.19
N LEU A 173 5.38 -3.82 4.22
CA LEU A 173 5.84 -4.57 5.39
C LEU A 173 6.67 -3.65 6.29
N PRO A 174 6.20 -3.26 7.50
CA PRO A 174 6.94 -2.34 8.37
C PRO A 174 8.33 -2.86 8.79
N TYR A 175 8.50 -4.18 8.85
CA TYR A 175 9.76 -4.86 9.20
C TYR A 175 10.65 -5.19 8.01
N SER A 176 10.20 -4.93 6.78
CA SER A 176 10.95 -5.15 5.54
C SER A 176 10.54 -4.07 4.54
N LEU A 177 11.01 -2.85 4.82
CA LEU A 177 10.70 -1.69 3.99
C LEU A 177 11.29 -1.87 2.59
N PRO A 178 10.64 -1.33 1.55
CA PRO A 178 11.17 -1.40 0.21
C PRO A 178 12.45 -0.57 0.09
N GLU A 179 13.39 -1.05 -0.73
CA GLU A 179 14.68 -0.40 -0.92
C GLU A 179 14.60 0.73 -1.95
N LYS A 180 15.54 1.67 -1.90
CA LYS A 180 15.68 2.69 -2.94
C LYS A 180 15.92 2.04 -4.31
N ASP A 181 15.37 2.64 -5.36
CA ASP A 181 15.41 2.19 -6.75
C ASP A 181 14.68 0.86 -7.03
N GLU A 182 14.03 0.30 -6.02
CA GLU A 182 13.14 -0.85 -6.18
C GLU A 182 11.91 -0.49 -7.02
N LEU A 183 11.43 -1.43 -7.84
CA LEU A 183 10.27 -1.22 -8.71
C LEU A 183 8.98 -1.05 -7.88
N PHE A 184 8.30 0.08 -8.06
CA PHE A 184 6.92 0.27 -7.57
C PHE A 184 5.91 -0.14 -8.64
N VAL A 185 6.05 0.35 -9.88
CA VAL A 185 5.22 -0.07 -11.02
C VAL A 185 5.99 -0.01 -12.34
N THR A 186 5.89 -1.07 -13.15
CA THR A 186 6.36 -1.03 -14.54
C THR A 186 5.34 -0.33 -15.43
N THR A 187 5.84 0.40 -16.42
CA THR A 187 5.00 1.05 -17.43
C THR A 187 5.09 0.38 -18.80
N ASP A 188 5.54 -0.87 -18.85
CA ASP A 188 5.59 -1.68 -20.08
C ASP A 188 4.24 -1.74 -20.81
N LEU A 189 3.13 -1.82 -20.08
CA LEU A 189 1.79 -1.81 -20.65
C LEU A 189 1.53 -0.50 -21.41
N LEU A 190 1.89 0.64 -20.82
CA LEU A 190 1.72 1.94 -21.47
C LEU A 190 2.64 2.09 -22.68
N ARG A 191 3.91 1.66 -22.57
CA ARG A 191 4.87 1.72 -23.68
C ARG A 191 4.38 0.94 -24.91
N LYS A 192 3.72 -0.21 -24.70
CA LYS A 192 3.09 -0.99 -25.79
C LYS A 192 1.97 -0.24 -26.51
N HIS A 193 1.38 0.78 -25.87
CA HIS A 193 0.33 1.63 -26.42
C HIS A 193 0.83 3.03 -26.78
N SER A 194 2.07 3.15 -27.27
CA SER A 194 2.62 4.41 -27.81
C SER A 194 2.75 5.55 -26.78
N PHE A 195 2.95 5.21 -25.51
CA PHE A 195 3.37 6.16 -24.49
C PHE A 195 4.89 6.12 -24.29
N THR A 196 5.52 7.29 -24.18
CA THR A 196 6.89 7.42 -23.72
C THR A 196 6.85 7.70 -22.22
N CYS A 197 7.29 6.74 -21.40
CA CYS A 197 7.25 6.85 -19.95
C CYS A 197 8.33 6.01 -19.27
N ASN A 198 8.73 6.45 -18.08
CA ASN A 198 9.61 5.69 -17.20
C ASN A 198 8.83 4.81 -16.23
N ASP A 199 9.46 3.71 -15.81
CA ASP A 199 8.97 2.95 -14.67
C ASP A 199 9.06 3.80 -13.40
N ILE A 200 8.13 3.56 -12.48
CA ILE A 200 8.13 4.24 -11.18
C ILE A 200 8.81 3.33 -10.18
N LYS A 201 9.77 3.90 -9.47
CA LYS A 201 10.58 3.24 -8.46
C LYS A 201 10.43 3.92 -7.11
N ILE A 202 10.92 3.27 -6.08
CA ILE A 202 11.03 3.86 -4.75
C ILE A 202 12.17 4.88 -4.76
N ALA A 203 11.87 6.16 -4.52
CA ALA A 203 12.90 7.19 -4.43
C ALA A 203 13.44 7.31 -3.00
N ASN A 204 12.56 7.24 -2.00
CA ASN A 204 12.93 7.32 -0.60
C ASN A 204 11.87 6.68 0.31
N VAL A 205 12.31 6.09 1.42
CA VAL A 205 11.47 5.67 2.55
C VAL A 205 11.99 6.38 3.79
N SER A 206 11.13 7.13 4.48
CA SER A 206 11.52 7.97 5.60
C SER A 206 10.53 7.90 6.76
N PHE A 207 11.04 8.04 7.97
CA PHE A 207 10.23 8.15 9.21
C PHE A 207 10.17 9.57 9.75
N LYS A 208 11.11 10.40 9.30
CA LYS A 208 11.17 11.85 9.47
C LYS A 208 11.19 12.37 8.05
N GLY A 209 10.22 13.19 7.66
CA GLY A 209 10.11 13.67 6.29
C GLY A 209 11.43 14.28 5.83
N GLU A 210 11.75 14.20 4.54
CA GLU A 210 12.82 15.02 3.96
C GLU A 210 12.51 16.50 4.23
N GLU A 211 13.51 17.38 4.40
CA GLU A 211 13.30 18.82 4.70
C GLU A 211 12.26 19.54 3.81
N VAL A 212 12.04 19.08 2.58
CA VAL A 212 11.07 19.66 1.65
C VAL A 212 9.62 19.16 1.92
N ILE A 213 9.47 18.01 2.60
CA ILE A 213 8.21 17.32 2.93
C ILE A 213 8.10 17.07 4.46
N GLN A 214 9.01 17.66 5.26
CA GLN A 214 9.10 17.58 6.73
C GLN A 214 7.79 17.99 7.43
N THR A 215 6.90 18.63 6.68
CA THR A 215 5.59 19.03 7.12
C THR A 215 4.60 17.90 7.35
N PHE A 216 4.85 16.60 7.10
CA PHE A 216 3.79 15.60 7.30
C PHE A 216 4.12 14.42 8.23
N SER A 217 5.39 13.99 8.30
CA SER A 217 5.77 12.79 9.08
C SER A 217 5.57 12.94 10.59
N ASP A 218 5.65 14.16 11.11
CA ASP A 218 5.62 14.44 12.54
C ASP A 218 4.23 14.90 13.00
N LYS A 219 3.27 14.89 12.08
CA LYS A 219 1.91 15.34 12.32
C LYS A 219 0.97 14.16 12.57
N VAL A 220 -0.10 14.44 13.31
CA VAL A 220 -1.23 13.52 13.44
C VAL A 220 -2.00 13.52 12.11
N ILE A 221 -2.16 12.33 11.53
CA ILE A 221 -2.91 12.13 10.28
C ILE A 221 -4.35 11.81 10.64
N HIS A 222 -5.28 12.61 10.12
CA HIS A 222 -6.71 12.34 10.25
C HIS A 222 -7.20 11.47 9.10
N THR A 223 -8.00 10.46 9.43
CA THR A 223 -8.71 9.61 8.47
C THR A 223 -10.16 9.45 8.92
N PHE A 224 -10.99 8.78 8.12
CA PHE A 224 -12.36 8.46 8.53
C PHE A 224 -12.44 7.25 9.46
N VAL A 225 -11.36 6.49 9.61
CA VAL A 225 -11.29 5.33 10.50
C VAL A 225 -10.85 5.73 11.90
N LYS A 226 -9.76 6.49 12.01
CA LYS A 226 -9.21 7.06 13.25
C LYS A 226 -8.14 8.12 12.96
N LYS A 227 -7.64 8.77 14.01
CA LYS A 227 -6.40 9.54 13.95
C LYS A 227 -5.20 8.60 14.05
N PHE A 228 -4.16 8.84 13.28
CA PHE A 228 -2.90 8.12 13.34
C PHE A 228 -1.82 9.06 13.86
N TYR A 229 -1.16 8.68 14.95
CA TYR A 229 -0.10 9.47 15.56
C TYR A 229 1.26 9.04 15.01
N PRO A 230 2.22 9.97 14.89
CA PRO A 230 3.57 9.63 14.45
C PRO A 230 4.26 8.66 15.42
N PRO A 231 5.29 7.93 14.96
CA PRO A 231 5.91 8.01 13.64
C PRO A 231 5.13 7.29 12.54
N HIS A 232 5.20 7.82 11.32
CA HIS A 232 4.63 7.22 10.11
C HIS A 232 5.73 6.73 9.18
N ILE A 233 5.42 5.77 8.30
CA ILE A 233 6.32 5.43 7.20
C ILE A 233 5.89 6.24 5.97
N TYR A 234 6.73 7.16 5.54
CA TYR A 234 6.51 7.96 4.34
C TYR A 234 7.32 7.38 3.18
N VAL A 235 6.64 7.04 2.09
CA VAL A 235 7.26 6.51 0.87
C VAL A 235 7.09 7.52 -0.25
N ARG A 236 8.21 7.99 -0.78
CA ARG A 236 8.27 8.84 -1.97
C ARG A 236 8.67 7.98 -3.17
N TYR A 237 7.94 8.12 -4.27
CA TYR A 237 8.27 7.45 -5.52
C TYR A 237 9.10 8.36 -6.44
N SER A 238 9.79 7.75 -7.40
CA SER A 238 10.51 8.48 -8.44
C SER A 238 9.55 9.34 -9.24
N GLN A 239 10.05 10.46 -9.76
CA GLN A 239 9.29 11.30 -10.67
C GLN A 239 8.79 10.47 -11.86
N PHE A 240 7.51 10.56 -12.13
CA PHE A 240 6.86 9.92 -13.26
C PHE A 240 6.76 10.91 -14.41
N TYR A 241 7.24 10.50 -15.58
CA TYR A 241 7.09 11.18 -16.85
C TYR A 241 6.25 10.31 -17.77
N LEU A 242 5.26 10.94 -18.41
CA LEU A 242 4.39 10.33 -19.39
C LEU A 242 4.20 11.31 -20.54
N SER A 243 4.40 10.86 -21.78
CA SER A 243 3.98 11.61 -22.95
C SER A 243 3.46 10.70 -24.05
N SER A 244 2.49 11.19 -24.81
CA SER A 244 2.08 10.56 -26.06
C SER A 244 1.61 11.63 -27.04
N THR A 245 2.24 11.66 -28.22
CA THR A 245 1.82 12.52 -29.33
C THR A 245 0.49 12.05 -29.91
N LYS A 246 0.27 10.73 -29.96
CA LYS A 246 -0.98 10.11 -30.42
C LYS A 246 -2.17 10.56 -29.57
N HIS A 247 -2.02 10.54 -28.25
CA HIS A 247 -3.08 10.92 -27.31
C HIS A 247 -3.01 12.39 -26.86
N ARG A 248 -2.07 13.17 -27.39
CA ARG A 248 -1.84 14.59 -27.05
C ARG A 248 -1.77 14.87 -25.55
N ILE A 249 -1.10 13.98 -24.82
CA ILE A 249 -0.93 14.10 -23.37
C ILE A 249 0.55 14.22 -23.03
N SER A 250 0.86 15.09 -22.08
CA SER A 250 2.16 15.14 -21.41
C SER A 250 1.91 15.44 -19.94
N LEU A 251 2.49 14.60 -19.08
CA LEU A 251 2.37 14.70 -17.65
C LEU A 251 3.73 14.46 -17.02
N THR A 252 3.99 15.20 -15.95
CA THR A 252 5.11 14.94 -15.07
C THR A 252 4.67 15.19 -13.64
N GLY A 253 5.03 14.30 -12.73
CA GLY A 253 4.71 14.49 -11.32
C GLY A 253 5.36 13.47 -10.42
N ILE A 254 5.06 13.57 -9.13
CA ILE A 254 5.61 12.71 -8.09
C ILE A 254 4.43 12.13 -7.31
N SER A 255 4.50 10.84 -7.00
CA SER A 255 3.55 10.18 -6.13
C SER A 255 4.17 9.93 -4.76
N PHE A 256 3.31 9.80 -3.76
CA PHE A 256 3.71 9.43 -2.42
C PHE A 256 2.59 8.72 -1.67
N ALA A 257 2.98 7.98 -0.65
CA ALA A 257 2.07 7.27 0.23
C ALA A 257 2.57 7.35 1.67
N THR A 258 1.63 7.36 2.60
CA THR A 258 1.94 7.33 4.04
C THR A 258 1.29 6.10 4.66
N TYR A 259 2.04 5.38 5.49
CA TYR A 259 1.62 4.12 6.09
C TYR A 259 1.71 4.16 7.61
N ASP A 260 0.77 3.49 8.24
CA ASP A 260 0.77 3.20 9.67
C ASP A 260 1.97 2.31 10.02
N LEU A 261 2.75 2.68 11.04
CA LEU A 261 3.96 1.94 11.43
C LEU A 261 3.63 0.52 11.92
N ASP A 262 2.54 0.35 12.66
CA ASP A 262 2.25 -0.92 13.34
C ASP A 262 1.68 -1.97 12.36
N THR A 263 0.81 -1.53 11.46
CA THR A 263 0.11 -2.43 10.54
C THR A 263 0.68 -2.43 9.12
N GLY A 264 1.38 -1.36 8.72
CA GLY A 264 1.84 -1.16 7.35
C GLY A 264 0.72 -0.80 6.36
N VAL A 265 -0.51 -0.59 6.82
CA VAL A 265 -1.63 -0.16 5.97
C VAL A 265 -1.45 1.32 5.61
N ALA A 266 -1.73 1.69 4.36
CA ALA A 266 -1.66 3.08 3.97
C ALA A 266 -2.76 3.88 4.69
N THR A 267 -2.39 5.04 5.24
CA THR A 267 -3.32 6.02 5.78
C THR A 267 -3.71 7.04 4.72
N SER A 268 -2.80 7.28 3.75
CA SER A 268 -2.99 8.12 2.57
C SER A 268 -2.30 7.54 1.34
N LEU A 269 -2.95 7.66 0.19
CA LEU A 269 -2.38 7.40 -1.13
C LEU A 269 -2.55 8.64 -2.02
N GLU A 270 -1.46 9.12 -2.63
CA GLU A 270 -1.51 10.18 -3.65
C GLU A 270 -0.84 9.69 -4.95
N PRO A 271 -1.44 8.67 -5.63
CA PRO A 271 -0.86 8.06 -6.81
C PRO A 271 -1.26 8.82 -8.07
N ILE A 272 -0.25 9.22 -8.86
CA ILE A 272 -0.48 9.59 -10.27
C ILE A 272 -0.87 8.34 -11.05
N THR A 273 -0.22 7.23 -10.74
CA THR A 273 -0.55 5.89 -11.23
C THR A 273 -0.06 4.85 -10.22
N SER A 274 -0.61 3.65 -10.28
CA SER A 274 -0.22 2.52 -9.44
C SER A 274 -0.43 1.21 -10.21
N PRO A 275 0.13 0.07 -9.76
CA PRO A 275 -0.15 -1.22 -10.37
C PRO A 275 -1.64 -1.53 -10.47
N GLU A 276 -2.40 -1.15 -9.44
CA GLU A 276 -3.83 -1.42 -9.37
C GLU A 276 -4.64 -0.52 -10.31
N LEU A 277 -4.26 0.76 -10.44
CA LEU A 277 -4.87 1.67 -11.40
C LEU A 277 -4.57 1.24 -12.85
N LEU A 278 -3.31 0.91 -13.17
CA LEU A 278 -2.95 0.41 -14.51
C LEU A 278 -3.71 -0.87 -14.87
N ALA A 279 -3.89 -1.77 -13.90
CA ALA A 279 -4.62 -3.02 -14.11
C ALA A 279 -6.12 -2.82 -14.35
N LEU A 280 -6.69 -1.71 -13.84
CA LEU A 280 -8.05 -1.26 -14.14
C LEU A 280 -8.16 -0.58 -15.52
N GLY A 281 -7.05 -0.30 -16.20
CA GLY A 281 -6.98 0.44 -17.46
C GLY A 281 -6.83 1.96 -17.28
N ILE A 282 -6.49 2.42 -16.08
CA ILE A 282 -6.33 3.84 -15.75
C ILE A 282 -4.86 4.22 -15.92
N VAL A 283 -4.60 5.16 -16.82
CA VAL A 283 -3.25 5.67 -17.11
C VAL A 283 -2.82 6.66 -16.03
N THR A 284 -3.69 7.63 -15.72
CA THR A 284 -3.43 8.65 -14.69
C THR A 284 -4.67 8.97 -13.89
N VAL A 285 -4.47 9.36 -12.64
CA VAL A 285 -5.49 9.97 -11.78
C VAL A 285 -5.04 11.39 -11.43
N ARG A 286 -6.01 12.30 -11.40
CA ARG A 286 -5.90 13.67 -10.88
C ARG A 286 -6.87 13.79 -9.72
N GLU A 287 -6.37 13.46 -8.53
CA GLU A 287 -7.13 13.51 -7.29
C GLU A 287 -6.81 14.77 -6.46
N TYR A 288 -7.85 15.35 -5.88
CA TYR A 288 -7.76 16.36 -4.84
C TYR A 288 -8.99 16.24 -3.92
N ASN A 289 -8.73 16.01 -2.64
CA ASN A 289 -9.75 15.79 -1.63
C ASN A 289 -10.18 17.14 -1.03
N TYR A 290 -11.26 17.70 -1.57
CA TYR A 290 -11.79 19.00 -1.15
C TYR A 290 -12.34 18.96 0.28
N TYR A 291 -12.81 17.80 0.76
CA TYR A 291 -13.17 17.63 2.17
C TYR A 291 -11.94 17.83 3.05
N SER A 292 -10.82 17.17 2.73
CA SER A 292 -9.56 17.33 3.45
C SER A 292 -9.08 18.78 3.44
N ALA A 293 -9.15 19.46 2.28
CA ALA A 293 -8.80 20.87 2.17
C ALA A 293 -9.66 21.77 3.07
N LYS A 294 -10.98 21.53 3.13
CA LYS A 294 -11.90 22.25 4.02
C LYS A 294 -11.60 21.98 5.50
N MET A 295 -11.21 20.76 5.86
CA MET A 295 -10.84 20.41 7.23
C MET A 295 -9.50 21.00 7.63
N ASN A 296 -8.50 20.98 6.76
CA ASN A 296 -7.17 21.54 7.03
C ASN A 296 -7.20 23.04 7.35
N LYS A 297 -8.15 23.79 6.79
CA LYS A 297 -8.36 25.22 7.14
C LYS A 297 -8.83 25.43 8.59
N LYS A 298 -9.34 24.39 9.25
CA LYS A 298 -9.88 24.43 10.63
C LYS A 298 -8.93 23.82 11.66
N LEU A 299 -7.82 23.22 11.23
CA LEU A 299 -6.87 22.53 12.09
C LEU A 299 -5.62 23.38 12.32
N ASP A 300 -4.93 23.12 13.43
CA ASP A 300 -3.53 23.54 13.57
C ASP A 300 -2.68 22.69 12.65
N PHE A 301 -2.52 23.18 11.41
CA PHE A 301 -1.81 22.47 10.37
C PHE A 301 -0.34 22.22 10.74
N SER A 302 0.24 22.85 11.76
CA SER A 302 1.59 22.54 12.24
C SER A 302 1.67 21.21 13.00
N LYS A 303 0.56 20.71 13.53
CA LYS A 303 0.49 19.50 14.37
C LYS A 303 -0.32 18.37 13.76
N GLU A 304 -1.34 18.68 12.98
CA GLU A 304 -2.26 17.68 12.45
C GLU A 304 -2.83 18.07 11.09
N TYR A 305 -3.17 17.09 10.26
CA TYR A 305 -3.72 17.34 8.92
C TYR A 305 -4.57 16.17 8.40
N TRP A 306 -5.42 16.48 7.43
CA TRP A 306 -6.10 15.55 6.54
C TRP A 306 -5.32 15.45 5.22
N PRO A 307 -4.97 14.25 4.74
CA PRO A 307 -4.27 14.08 3.47
C PRO A 307 -5.09 14.55 2.26
N TYR A 308 -4.42 15.03 1.20
CA TYR A 308 -5.08 15.65 0.05
C TYR A 308 -5.46 14.67 -1.06
N GLY A 309 -4.91 13.46 -1.09
CA GLY A 309 -5.35 12.41 -2.02
C GLY A 309 -6.40 11.46 -1.42
N PHE A 310 -6.25 10.18 -1.72
CA PHE A 310 -7.09 9.09 -1.22
C PHE A 310 -6.83 8.86 0.28
N VAL A 311 -7.83 9.14 1.11
CA VAL A 311 -7.75 9.00 2.58
C VAL A 311 -8.39 7.68 3.00
N LEU A 312 -7.78 6.98 3.95
CA LEU A 312 -8.34 5.75 4.52
C LEU A 312 -9.78 5.99 5.04
N TYR A 313 -10.73 5.26 4.46
CA TYR A 313 -12.16 5.45 4.68
C TYR A 313 -12.79 4.36 5.55
N LYS A 314 -12.51 3.09 5.21
CA LYS A 314 -13.14 1.93 5.86
C LYS A 314 -12.24 0.70 5.75
N THR A 315 -12.20 -0.11 6.81
CA THR A 315 -11.48 -1.39 6.82
C THR A 315 -11.99 -2.29 7.95
N ASN A 316 -11.77 -3.60 7.85
CA ASN A 316 -11.93 -4.55 8.96
C ASN A 316 -10.60 -4.91 9.66
N ILE A 317 -9.50 -4.26 9.30
CA ILE A 317 -8.21 -4.42 9.98
C ILE A 317 -8.31 -3.81 11.37
N GLN A 318 -7.87 -4.55 12.38
CA GLN A 318 -7.81 -4.07 13.75
C GLN A 318 -6.50 -3.33 13.98
N PHE A 319 -6.58 -2.04 14.24
CA PHE A 319 -5.42 -1.24 14.64
C PHE A 319 -5.15 -1.41 16.14
N PRO A 320 -3.89 -1.45 16.56
CA PRO A 320 -3.54 -1.42 17.98
C PRO A 320 -4.20 -0.24 18.68
N LYS A 321 -4.63 -0.48 19.93
CA LYS A 321 -5.13 0.61 20.78
C LYS A 321 -3.95 1.49 21.16
N GLU A 322 -4.09 2.78 20.91
CA GLU A 322 -3.13 3.78 21.38
C GLU A 322 -3.09 3.76 22.90
N GLN A 323 -1.96 3.36 23.48
CA GLN A 323 -1.69 3.53 24.90
C GLN A 323 -0.73 4.70 25.05
N THR A 324 -1.27 5.92 25.10
CA THR A 324 -0.47 7.09 25.48
C THR A 324 0.14 6.87 26.86
N GLY A 325 1.47 6.97 26.96
CA GLY A 325 2.22 6.87 28.22
C GLY A 325 2.64 5.46 28.66
N LYS A 326 2.38 4.42 27.85
CA LYS A 326 2.97 3.09 28.07
C LYS A 326 3.87 2.74 26.90
N ALA A 327 5.13 2.40 27.21
CA ALA A 327 6.03 1.82 26.22
C ALA A 327 5.34 0.61 25.57
N PRO A 328 5.45 0.43 24.24
CA PRO A 328 4.81 -0.68 23.55
C PRO A 328 5.30 -1.99 24.19
N ASP A 329 4.34 -2.86 24.54
CA ASP A 329 4.62 -4.13 25.22
C ASP A 329 5.17 -5.13 24.20
N THR A 330 6.39 -4.86 23.74
CA THR A 330 7.08 -5.63 22.72
C THR A 330 7.82 -6.79 23.37
N VAL A 331 7.97 -7.89 22.63
CA VAL A 331 8.82 -9.02 23.06
C VAL A 331 10.25 -8.53 23.36
N LEU A 332 10.71 -7.48 22.66
CA LEU A 332 11.99 -6.82 22.88
C LEU A 332 12.17 -6.29 24.30
N LYS A 333 11.11 -5.79 24.95
CA LYS A 333 11.12 -5.35 26.35
C LYS A 333 11.45 -6.50 27.29
N TYR A 334 10.90 -7.68 27.04
CA TYR A 334 11.20 -8.88 27.82
C TYR A 334 12.61 -9.39 27.57
N TYR A 335 13.10 -9.34 26.32
CA TYR A 335 14.50 -9.66 26.02
C TYR A 335 15.49 -8.67 26.65
N LEU A 336 15.16 -7.38 26.66
CA LEU A 336 15.98 -6.35 27.31
C LEU A 336 15.99 -6.53 28.83
N LEU A 337 14.84 -6.78 29.45
CA LEU A 337 14.72 -7.10 30.88
C LEU A 337 15.50 -8.37 31.22
N LEU A 338 15.33 -9.43 30.44
CA LEU A 338 16.07 -10.68 30.61
C LEU A 338 17.58 -10.45 30.44
N GLY A 339 17.99 -9.68 29.44
CA GLY A 339 19.37 -9.28 29.22
C GLY A 339 19.95 -8.50 30.39
N LEU A 340 19.21 -7.53 30.93
CA LEU A 340 19.58 -6.75 32.12
C LEU A 340 19.70 -7.63 33.37
N VAL A 341 18.80 -8.61 33.54
CA VAL A 341 18.85 -9.59 34.64
C VAL A 341 20.08 -10.49 34.51
N ILE A 342 20.37 -10.98 33.31
CA ILE A 342 21.57 -11.80 33.05
C ILE A 342 22.84 -10.96 33.28
N LEU A 343 22.86 -9.70 32.84
CA LEU A 343 23.99 -8.79 33.03
C LEU A 343 24.25 -8.50 34.52
N THR A 344 23.21 -8.18 35.29
CA THR A 344 23.32 -7.94 36.74
C THR A 344 23.73 -9.19 37.50
N ALA A 345 23.17 -10.36 37.18
CA ALA A 345 23.60 -11.63 37.77
C ALA A 345 25.07 -11.93 37.47
N SER A 346 25.53 -11.61 36.25
CA SER A 346 26.93 -11.78 35.83
C SER A 346 27.87 -10.86 36.58
N LEU A 347 27.51 -9.58 36.76
CA LEU A 347 28.26 -8.60 37.53
C LEU A 347 28.35 -9.00 39.02
N LEU A 348 27.23 -9.39 39.64
CA LEU A 348 27.21 -9.84 41.03
C LEU A 348 28.04 -11.11 41.26
N ARG A 349 28.03 -12.04 40.30
CA ARG A 349 28.84 -13.25 40.35
C ARG A 349 30.33 -12.96 40.20
N ARG A 350 30.69 -11.92 39.43
CA ARG A 350 32.08 -11.47 39.24
C ARG A 350 32.60 -10.65 40.43
N TRP A 351 31.73 -10.04 41.21
CA TRP A 351 32.07 -9.29 42.44
C TRP A 351 32.25 -10.18 43.67
N LYS A 352 31.65 -11.38 43.69
CA LYS A 352 31.81 -12.38 44.77
C LYS A 352 33.01 -13.32 44.58
N ARG A 353 33.72 -13.21 43.46
CA ARG A 353 35.04 -13.81 43.25
C ARG A 353 36.07 -12.71 43.39
#